data_AF-A0A381W2C0-F1
#
_entry.id   AF-A0A381W2C0-F1
#
_cell.length_a   1.000
_cell.length_b   1.000
_cell.length_c   1.000
_cell.angle_alpha   90.00
_cell.angle_beta   90.00
_cell.angle_gamma   90.00
#
_symmetry.space_group_name_H-M   'P 1'
#
loop_
_entity.id
_entity.type
_entity.pdbx_description
1 polymer ?
#
loop_
_entity_poly.entity_id
_entity_poly.type
_entity_poly.pdbx_seq_one_letter_code
_entity_poly.pdbx_strand_id
1 'polypeptide(L)' 'MLIDYSKNHINKKTLSLFKNLLTEININKKIKKFFDGRKINFTENRAVMHYLLRG' A
#
# COMPACT_ATOMS: atom_id res chain seq x y z
N MET A 1 -18.44 -5.81 0.01
CA MET A 1 -17.84 -6.45 -1.19
C MET A 1 -17.08 -7.69 -0.71
N LEU A 2 -17.28 -8.83 -1.36
CA LEU A 2 -16.53 -10.07 -1.08
C LEU A 2 -15.34 -10.15 -2.04
N ILE A 3 -14.15 -10.46 -1.52
CA ILE A 3 -12.96 -10.76 -2.33
C ILE A 3 -12.47 -12.14 -1.91
N ASP A 4 -12.63 -13.13 -2.79
CA ASP A 4 -12.10 -14.48 -2.61
C ASP A 4 -10.78 -14.62 -3.37
N TYR A 5 -9.69 -14.84 -2.64
CA TYR A 5 -8.35 -15.07 -3.18
C TYR A 5 -7.85 -16.51 -2.94
N SER A 6 -8.74 -17.44 -2.60
CA SER A 6 -8.42 -18.83 -2.23
C SER A 6 -7.78 -19.65 -3.35
N LYS A 7 -8.10 -19.36 -4.62
CA LYS A 7 -7.61 -20.10 -5.80
C LYS A 7 -6.25 -19.61 -6.33
N ASN A 8 -5.42 -19.02 -5.48
CA ASN A 8 -4.05 -18.60 -5.82
C ASN A 8 -3.02 -19.58 -5.25
N HIS A 9 -1.82 -19.62 -5.82
CA HIS A 9 -0.68 -20.38 -5.30
C HIS A 9 -0.07 -19.74 -4.03
N ILE A 10 -0.89 -19.55 -3.00
CA ILE A 10 -0.57 -18.88 -1.75
C ILE A 10 -0.87 -19.84 -0.60
N ASN A 11 0.11 -20.04 0.27
CA ASN A 11 -0.08 -20.80 1.50
C ASN A 11 0.19 -19.93 2.74
N LYS A 12 0.08 -20.51 3.93
CA LYS A 12 0.33 -19.81 5.21
C LYS A 12 1.73 -19.20 5.28
N LYS A 13 2.74 -19.88 4.74
CA LYS A 13 4.13 -19.39 4.69
C LYS A 13 4.24 -18.17 3.78
N THR A 14 3.66 -18.22 2.58
CA THR A 14 3.64 -17.11 1.63
C THR A 14 2.98 -15.87 2.26
N LEU A 15 1.83 -16.02 2.92
CA LEU A 15 1.16 -14.92 3.61
C LEU A 15 2.00 -14.33 4.75
N SER A 16 2.72 -15.17 5.49
CA SER A 16 3.63 -14.72 6.54
C SER A 16 4.77 -13.88 5.98
N LEU A 17 5.45 -14.39 4.93
CA LEU A 17 6.52 -13.67 4.25
C LEU A 17 6.04 -12.35 3.64
N PHE A 18 4.83 -12.35 3.05
CA PHE A 18 4.23 -11.13 2.51
C PHE A 18 3.98 -10.08 3.61
N LYS A 19 3.48 -10.48 4.78
CA LYS A 19 3.32 -9.56 5.93
C LYS A 19 4.66 -9.01 6.43
N ASN A 20 5.70 -9.84 6.45
CA ASN A 20 7.05 -9.39 6.82
C ASN A 20 7.57 -8.36 5.82
N LEU A 21 7.42 -8.61 4.52
CA LEU A 21 7.78 -7.67 3.47
C LEU A 21 7.05 -6.33 3.64
N LEU A 22 5.74 -6.35 3.90
CA LEU A 22 4.95 -5.12 4.14
C LEU A 22 5.51 -4.31 5.32
N THR A 23 6.02 -4.99 6.34
CA THR A 23 6.65 -4.38 7.52
C THR A 23 8.02 -3.80 7.16
N GLU A 24 8.88 -4.57 6.49
CA GLU A 24 10.22 -4.15 6.05
C GLU A 24 10.17 -2.90 5.16
N ILE A 25 9.24 -2.84 4.20
CA ILE A 25 9.10 -1.67 3.31
C ILE A 25 8.41 -0.48 3.98
N ASN A 26 8.01 -0.61 5.25
CA ASN A 26 7.28 0.38 6.03
C ASN A 26 6.01 0.87 5.30
N ILE A 27 5.19 -0.06 4.80
CA ILE A 27 4.02 0.29 3.97
C ILE A 27 3.07 1.26 4.68
N ASN A 28 2.84 1.06 5.99
CA ASN A 28 1.99 1.91 6.81
C ASN A 28 2.47 3.37 6.81
N LYS A 29 3.79 3.59 6.90
CA LYS A 29 4.38 4.93 6.85
C LYS A 29 4.20 5.55 5.46
N LYS A 30 4.34 4.77 4.38
CA LYS A 30 4.15 5.24 3.01
C LYS A 30 2.68 5.62 2.74
N ILE A 31 1.74 4.79 3.19
CA ILE A 31 0.30 5.07 3.15
C ILE A 31 -0.02 6.35 3.91
N LYS A 32 0.53 6.52 5.13
CA LYS A 32 0.35 7.77 5.88
C LYS A 32 0.89 8.99 5.13
N LYS A 33 2.09 8.90 4.53
CA LYS A 33 2.63 9.99 3.70
C LYS A 33 1.74 10.34 2.50
N PHE A 34 1.09 9.34 1.89
CA PHE A 34 0.14 9.52 0.80
C PHE A 34 -1.08 10.32 1.27
N PHE A 35 -1.71 9.92 2.38
CA PHE A 35 -2.87 10.64 2.93
C PHE A 35 -2.51 11.99 3.58
N ASP A 36 -1.31 12.17 4.11
CA ASP A 36 -0.82 13.46 4.63
C ASP A 36 -0.51 14.47 3.50
N GLY A 37 -0.68 14.11 2.22
CA GLY A 37 -0.39 15.00 1.09
C GLY A 37 1.10 15.30 0.89
N ARG A 38 2.00 14.42 1.37
CA ARG A 38 3.44 14.61 1.15
C ARG A 38 3.81 14.46 -0.32
N LYS A 39 4.93 15.08 -0.70
CA LYS A 39 5.51 14.97 -2.03
C LYS A 39 6.17 13.60 -2.26
N ILE A 40 5.33 12.57 -2.44
CA ILE A 40 5.77 11.19 -2.67
C ILE A 40 6.10 10.90 -4.14
N ASN A 41 5.65 11.74 -5.08
CA ASN A 41 6.15 11.73 -6.45
C ASN A 41 7.48 12.47 -6.46
N PHE A 42 8.57 11.72 -6.30
CA PHE A 42 9.90 12.27 -6.11
C PHE A 42 10.49 12.88 -7.38
N THR A 43 10.24 12.29 -8.55
CA THR A 43 10.78 12.78 -9.83
C THR A 43 10.21 14.15 -10.21
N GLU A 44 8.93 14.39 -9.89
CA GLU A 44 8.28 15.68 -10.15
C GLU A 44 8.14 16.58 -8.92
N ASN A 45 8.59 16.12 -7.75
CA ASN A 45 8.46 16.82 -6.46
C ASN A 45 7.01 17.26 -6.14
N ARG A 46 6.05 16.34 -6.30
CA ARG A 46 4.60 16.61 -6.19
C ARG A 46 3.90 15.68 -5.21
N ALA A 47 2.83 16.19 -4.60
CA ALA A 47 1.91 15.41 -3.79
C ALA A 47 0.98 14.58 -4.69
N VAL A 48 0.54 13.42 -4.21
CA VAL A 48 -0.44 12.57 -4.91
C VAL A 48 -1.70 12.50 -4.06
N MET A 49 -2.78 13.16 -4.51
CA MET A 49 -3.98 13.38 -3.68
C MET A 49 -5.29 13.09 -4.43
N HIS A 50 -5.29 12.13 -5.36
CA HIS A 50 -6.50 11.76 -6.11
C HIS A 50 -7.65 11.26 -5.23
N TYR A 51 -7.36 10.85 -3.99
CA TYR A 51 -8.37 10.44 -3.01
C TYR A 51 -9.26 11.62 -2.57
N LEU A 52 -8.75 12.87 -2.56
CA LEU A 52 -9.53 14.06 -2.22
C LEU A 52 -10.60 14.38 -3.27
N LEU A 53 -10.43 13.90 -4.51
CA LEU A 53 -11.35 14.16 -5.61
C LEU A 53 -12.58 13.25 -5.61
N ARG A 54 -12.60 12.22 -4.75
CA ARG A 54 -13.69 11.23 -4.66
C ARG A 54 -14.63 11.49 -3.48
N GLY A 55 -14.66 12.73 -2.98
CA GLY A 55 -15.65 13.20 -2.01
C GLY A 55 -17.05 13.25 -2.59
#